data_AF-A0A7X8SR75-F1
#
_entry.id   AF-A0A7X8SR75-F1
#
_cell.length_a   1.000
_cell.length_b   1.000
_cell.length_c   1.000
_cell.angle_alpha   90.00
_cell.angle_beta   90.00
_cell.angle_gamma   90.00
#
_symmetry.space_group_name_H-M   'P 1'
#
loop_
_entity.id
_entity.type
_entity.pdbx_description
1 polymer ?
#
loop_
_entity_poly.entity_id
_entity_poly.type
_entity_poly.pdbx_seq_one_letter_code
_entity_poly.pdbx_strand_id
1 'polypeptide(L)'
;MQNIIKVSTQTNVQRLAKSIEQGLRQQESVNLVSVGAGALNQKIKAVIEASGRFYTKGVKLSYNHSFTNVSDGKVAISTKVLKERIGLIQATSAL
;
A
#
# COMPACT_ATOMS: atom_id res chain seq x y z
N MET A 1 6.37 13.53 10.46
CA MET A 1 6.81 12.14 10.25
C MET A 1 5.70 11.39 9.52
N GLN A 2 5.97 10.85 8.34
CA GLN A 2 5.00 9.96 7.67
C GLN A 2 4.91 8.66 8.48
N ASN A 3 3.69 8.21 8.77
CA ASN A 3 3.48 6.99 9.56
C ASN A 3 3.93 5.77 8.73
N ILE A 4 5.03 5.12 9.14
CA ILE A 4 5.59 3.95 8.45
C ILE A 4 5.07 2.69 9.12
N ILE A 5 4.41 1.83 8.36
CA ILE A 5 3.98 0.51 8.83
C ILE A 5 5.13 -0.48 8.63
N LYS A 6 5.70 -0.99 9.73
CA LYS A 6 6.70 -2.05 9.70
C LYS A 6 6.00 -3.41 9.57
N VAL A 7 6.46 -4.22 8.63
CA VAL A 7 5.90 -5.54 8.34
C VAL A 7 6.93 -6.61 8.70
N SER A 8 6.47 -7.66 9.39
CA SER A 8 7.26 -8.84 9.75
C SER A 8 6.67 -10.11 9.13
N THR A 9 7.38 -11.23 9.28
CA THR A 9 6.93 -12.55 8.82
C THR A 9 5.64 -13.02 9.51
N GLN A 10 5.42 -12.59 10.75
CA GLN A 10 4.22 -12.91 11.55
C GLN A 10 3.05 -11.95 11.31
N THR A 11 3.23 -10.92 10.47
CA THR A 11 2.15 -9.97 10.20
C THR A 11 0.96 -10.67 9.57
N ASN A 12 -0.21 -10.50 10.19
CA ASN A 12 -1.46 -10.99 9.64
C ASN A 12 -1.90 -10.11 8.47
N VAL A 13 -2.05 -10.72 7.30
CA VAL A 13 -2.37 -10.06 6.02
C VAL A 13 -3.65 -9.22 6.11
N GLN A 14 -4.73 -9.80 6.65
CA GLN A 14 -6.05 -9.16 6.73
C GLN A 14 -6.04 -7.95 7.66
N ARG A 15 -5.34 -8.06 8.81
CA ARG A 15 -5.14 -6.93 9.73
C ARG A 15 -4.34 -5.81 9.07
N LEU A 16 -3.26 -6.15 8.37
CA LEU A 16 -2.44 -5.17 7.66
C LEU A 16 -3.25 -4.48 6.55
N ALA A 17 -4.06 -5.21 5.79
CA ALA A 17 -4.93 -4.64 4.76
C ALA A 17 -5.92 -3.61 5.35
N LYS A 18 -6.52 -3.92 6.50
CA LYS A 18 -7.39 -2.97 7.23
C LYS A 18 -6.62 -1.73 7.70
N SER A 19 -5.39 -1.89 8.19
CA SER A 19 -4.54 -0.75 8.58
C SER A 19 -4.17 0.12 7.37
N ILE A 20 -3.88 -0.47 6.21
CA ILE A 20 -3.66 0.26 4.95
C ILE A 20 -4.92 1.06 4.59
N GLU A 21 -6.10 0.43 4.62
CA GLU A 21 -7.37 1.11 4.34
C GLU A 21 -7.62 2.27 5.30
N GLN A 22 -7.41 2.07 6.60
CA GLN A 22 -7.58 3.13 7.59
C GLN A 22 -6.61 4.29 7.35
N GLY A 23 -5.34 4.00 7.08
CA GLY A 23 -4.35 5.04 6.76
C GLY A 23 -4.72 5.82 5.51
N LEU A 24 -5.15 5.13 4.45
CA LEU A 24 -5.59 5.75 3.20
C LEU A 24 -6.96 6.43 3.30
N ARG A 25 -7.73 6.29 4.39
CA ARG A 25 -8.93 7.14 4.60
C ARG A 25 -8.54 8.55 5.02
N GLN A 26 -7.47 8.67 5.80
CA GLN A 26 -7.03 9.94 6.40
C GLN A 26 -5.93 10.63 5.58
N GLN A 27 -5.20 9.85 4.79
CA GLN A 27 -4.01 10.30 4.06
C GLN A 27 -4.10 9.91 2.59
N GLU A 28 -3.32 10.56 1.74
CA GLU A 28 -3.23 10.22 0.32
C GLU A 28 -2.36 8.98 0.06
N SER A 29 -1.45 8.69 0.98
CA SER A 29 -0.54 7.56 0.87
C SER A 29 -0.20 6.93 2.22
N VAL A 30 0.24 5.68 2.18
CA VAL A 30 0.77 4.94 3.32
C VAL A 30 2.09 4.30 2.91
N ASN A 31 3.10 4.36 3.79
CA ASN A 31 4.38 3.70 3.57
C ASN A 31 4.48 2.41 4.37
N LEU A 32 4.93 1.36 3.72
CA LEU A 32 5.20 0.07 4.33
C LEU A 32 6.67 -0.30 4.17
N VAL A 33 7.29 -0.85 5.21
CA VAL A 33 8.68 -1.31 5.16
C VAL A 33 8.75 -2.76 5.64
N SER A 34 9.51 -3.58 4.92
CA SER A 34 9.72 -4.99 5.24
C SER A 34 11.17 -5.39 5.01
N VAL A 35 11.72 -6.24 5.87
CA VAL A 35 13.04 -6.86 5.71
C VAL A 35 12.88 -8.36 5.51
N GLY A 36 13.53 -8.91 4.49
CA GLY A 36 13.49 -10.34 4.16
C GLY A 36 12.24 -10.78 3.40
N ALA A 37 12.34 -11.94 2.73
CA ALA A 37 11.35 -12.44 1.79
C ALA A 37 9.99 -12.75 2.44
N GLY A 38 9.98 -13.31 3.65
CA GLY A 38 8.72 -13.66 4.32
C GLY A 38 7.89 -12.42 4.72
N ALA A 39 8.55 -11.36 5.23
CA ALA A 39 7.86 -10.10 5.53
C ALA A 39 7.38 -9.39 4.25
N LEU A 40 8.19 -9.44 3.17
CA LEU A 40 7.79 -8.94 1.86
C LEU A 40 6.55 -9.66 1.34
N ASN A 41 6.48 -10.99 1.46
CA ASN A 41 5.32 -11.78 1.07
C ASN A 41 4.05 -11.33 1.80
N GLN A 42 4.11 -11.14 3.12
CA GLN A 42 2.95 -10.64 3.88
C GLN A 42 2.56 -9.22 3.44
N LYS A 43 3.54 -8.35 3.22
CA LYS A 43 3.32 -6.98 2.74
C LYS A 43 2.58 -6.97 1.40
N ILE A 44 3.05 -7.73 0.41
CA ILE A 44 2.45 -7.75 -0.92
C ILE A 44 1.05 -8.36 -0.91
N LYS A 45 0.84 -9.46 -0.18
CA LYS A 45 -0.50 -10.04 0.00
C LYS A 45 -1.49 -9.03 0.58
N ALA A 46 -1.08 -8.26 1.59
CA ALA A 46 -1.95 -7.28 2.24
C ALA A 46 -2.23 -6.08 1.34
N VAL A 47 -1.25 -5.64 0.56
CA VAL A 47 -1.43 -4.61 -0.46
C VAL A 47 -2.48 -5.06 -1.47
N ILE A 48 -2.34 -6.26 -2.06
CA ILE A 48 -3.31 -6.82 -3.03
C ILE A 48 -4.72 -6.90 -2.44
N GLU A 49 -4.84 -7.35 -1.19
CA GLU A 49 -6.12 -7.43 -0.50
C GLU A 49 -6.76 -6.04 -0.31
N ALA A 50 -5.97 -5.03 0.10
CA ALA A 50 -6.43 -3.66 0.20
C ALA A 50 -6.85 -3.12 -1.17
N SER A 51 -6.11 -3.42 -2.25
CA SER A 51 -6.46 -3.03 -3.63
C SER A 51 -7.86 -3.50 -4.00
N GLY A 52 -8.19 -4.77 -3.73
CA GLY A 52 -9.53 -5.31 -3.99
C GLY A 52 -10.62 -4.54 -3.25
N ARG A 53 -10.37 -4.17 -1.98
CA ARG A 53 -11.31 -3.38 -1.16
C ARG A 53 -11.51 -1.93 -1.63
N PHE A 54 -10.51 -1.34 -2.29
CA PHE A 54 -10.63 0.01 -2.87
C PHE A 54 -11.22 -0.03 -4.28
N TYR A 55 -10.91 -1.06 -5.05
CA TYR A 55 -11.44 -1.23 -6.40
C TYR A 55 -12.98 -1.33 -6.39
N THR A 56 -13.56 -2.05 -5.41
CA THR A 56 -15.02 -2.10 -5.20
C THR A 56 -15.66 -0.74 -4.86
N LYS A 57 -14.84 0.27 -4.56
CA LYS A 57 -15.25 1.66 -4.28
C LYS A 57 -14.87 2.62 -5.42
N GLY A 58 -14.46 2.11 -6.58
CA GLY A 58 -14.05 2.93 -7.73
C GLY A 58 -12.69 3.62 -7.56
N VAL A 59 -11.87 3.18 -6.62
CA VAL A 59 -10.54 3.75 -6.36
C VAL A 59 -9.48 2.72 -6.73
N LYS A 60 -8.52 3.14 -7.55
CA LYS A 60 -7.34 2.32 -7.85
C LYS A 60 -6.25 2.64 -6.84
N LEU A 61 -5.46 1.65 -6.45
CA LEU A 61 -4.24 1.89 -5.70
C LEU A 61 -3.01 1.68 -6.59
N SER A 62 -2.02 2.56 -6.48
CA SER A 62 -0.71 2.39 -7.08
C SER A 62 0.37 2.22 -6.00
N TYR A 63 1.47 1.57 -6.37
CA TYR A 63 2.53 1.18 -5.44
C TYR A 63 3.89 1.49 -6.06
N ASN A 64 4.73 2.17 -5.29
CA ASN A 64 6.12 2.43 -5.65
C ASN A 64 7.03 1.70 -4.68
N HIS A 65 7.84 0.79 -5.21
CA HIS A 65 8.80 0.02 -4.43
C HIS A 65 10.20 0.63 -4.52
N SER A 66 10.92 0.66 -3.42
CA SER A 66 12.32 1.08 -3.39
C SER A 66 13.10 0.32 -2.33
N PHE A 67 14.40 0.15 -2.56
CA PHE A 67 15.30 -0.28 -1.50
C PHE A 67 15.58 0.88 -0.56
N THR A 68 15.65 0.59 0.74
CA THR A 68 16.08 1.54 1.76
C THR A 68 16.95 0.83 2.77
N ASN A 69 17.95 1.55 3.29
CA ASN A 69 18.67 1.07 4.45
C ASN A 69 17.81 1.27 5.69
N VAL A 70 17.85 0.31 6.60
CA VAL A 70 17.30 0.45 7.95
C VAL A 70 18.43 0.32 8.97
N SER A 71 18.14 0.67 10.23
CA SER A 71 19.04 0.43 11.35
C SER A 71 19.57 -1.01 11.31
N ASP A 72 20.83 -1.21 11.72
CA ASP A 72 21.54 -2.49 11.69
C ASP A 72 22.09 -2.91 10.31
N GLY A 73 22.22 -1.99 9.36
CA GLY A 73 22.86 -2.23 8.06
C GLY A 73 22.07 -3.15 7.12
N LYS A 74 20.82 -3.46 7.47
CA LYS A 74 19.95 -4.32 6.65
C LYS A 74 19.33 -3.52 5.51
N VAL A 75 19.21 -4.15 4.35
CA VAL A 75 18.43 -3.61 3.23
C VAL A 75 16.97 -4.03 3.41
N ALA A 76 16.10 -3.04 3.46
CA ALA A 76 14.65 -3.21 3.47
C ALA A 76 14.04 -2.81 2.13
N ILE A 77 12.84 -3.32 1.87
CA ILE A 77 12.01 -2.85 0.75
C ILE A 77 10.94 -1.93 1.33
N SER A 78 10.98 -0.67 0.94
CA SER A 78 9.93 0.30 1.17
C SER A 78 8.89 0.21 0.05
N THR A 79 7.63 0.37 0.41
CA THR A 79 6.51 0.45 -0.54
C THR A 79 5.66 1.64 -0.16
N LYS A 80 5.56 2.63 -1.05
CA LYS A 80 4.57 3.71 -0.93
C LYS A 80 3.31 3.31 -1.69
N VAL A 81 2.20 3.23 -0.97
CA VAL A 81 0.86 2.94 -1.52
C VAL A 81 0.10 4.25 -1.66
N LEU A 82 -0.46 4.53 -2.83
CA LEU A 82 -1.19 5.77 -3.13
C LEU A 82 -2.59 5.45 -3.67
N LYS A 83 -3.54 6.35 -3.43
CA LYS A 83 -4.85 6.31 -4.10
C LYS A 83 -4.79 7.05 -5.43
N GLU A 84 -5.27 6.42 -6.48
CA GLU A 84 -5.54 7.03 -7.78
C GLU A 84 -7.06 7.09 -7.98
N ARG A 85 -7.59 8.29 -8.21
CA ARG A 85 -8.97 8.42 -8.69
C ARG A 85 -9.01 7.85 -10.10
N ILE A 86 -9.84 6.83 -10.32
CA ILE A 86 -10.19 6.42 -11.67
C ILE A 86 -11.08 7.55 -12.20
N GLY A 87 -10.51 8.41 -13.05
CA GLY A 87 -11.33 9.37 -13.78
C GLY A 87 -12.36 8.58 -14.57
N LEU A 88 -13.65 8.80 -14.30
CA LEU A 88 -14.67 8.53 -15.31
C LEU A 88 -14.23 9.33 -16.53
N ILE A 89 -14.01 8.66 -17.66
CA ILE A 89 -13.92 9.34 -18.94
C ILE A 89 -15.18 10.21 -18.98
N GLN A 90 -15.02 11.53 -18.89
CA GLN A 90 -16.13 12.42 -19.17
C GLN A 90 -16.45 12.13 -20.63
N ALA A 91 -17.52 11.37 -20.86
CA ALA A 91 -18.11 11.25 -22.16
C ALA A 91 -18.36 12.69 -22.58
N THR A 92 -17.49 13.21 -23.44
CA THR A 92 -17.64 14.52 -24.02
C THR A 92 -18.90 14.36 -24.85
N SER A 93 -20.01 14.84 -24.31
CA SER A 93 -21.25 15.03 -25.05
C SER A 93 -20.92 16.04 -26.13
N ALA A 94 -20.42 15.54 -27.25
CA ALA A 94 -20.37 16.25 -28.51
C ALA A 94 -21.84 16.46 -28.90
N LEU A 95 -22.24 17.73 -28.85
CA LEU A 95 -23.49 18.28 -29.36
C LEU A 95 -23.71 17.89 -30.82
#